data_AF-A0A9P1DW77-F1
#
_entry.id   AF-A0A9P1DW77-F1
#
_cell.length_a   1.000
_cell.length_b   1.000
_cell.length_c   1.000
_cell.angle_alpha   90.00
_cell.angle_beta   90.00
_cell.angle_gamma   90.00
#
_symmetry.space_group_name_H-M   'P 1'
#
loop_
_entity.id
_entity.type
_entity.pdbx_description
1 polymer ?
#
loop_
_entity_poly.entity_id
_entity_poly.type
_entity_poly.pdbx_seq_one_letter_code
_entity_poly.pdbx_strand_id
1 'polypeptide(L)'
;MSVKLALAPWVAFGGANAICCSLVVAATQVSWQLGFSLTAAYCMASLGLAVNLESQRWQHGLRSWLWILVCCQVGCVGTWFSMNVIAPWNFSMEVPAHDSLDTLGLGHIVHGQHLYFSQTNASGRILMRANHGSVDYVPPGVMDAHSFIEHNGDLFFIGRVLEGGAGECLWGMRGDGGDAILLQAFQPGFQLRHLRRNESLGAVFFQAVGLCGWFRSITEFRSNGTVEGTEPNSEGIEGTGGDFPGLVDLCLKLASGMEWRPPTGRLLSILLLGILPQTGLATYLLIWKKVPGVFLNVFVGAYAATFILWILMKGMAVNLLLFLQASTMTYATTACVAVALNQVLWSNVSRNASFVEELGTWASSISCISFFGAVHLALNIPSSEGWAWPLYGILILPQIAFALLMRRTTPMALFIAGALVLLYKAILETLNPRIGFPADLSRALQLGVFYAIGGIVLLFLLVYHDNKTFLEAVVHRHLRRSHVPVEAESDELVVSAPVLEPDEEEESWLILQQLPWQQLLQLHRHLSSAPEMEKAEDEEDC
;
A
#
# COMPACT_ATOMS: atom_id res chain seq x y z
N MET A 1 -13.37 -33.79 8.24
CA MET A 1 -12.60 -32.88 9.14
C MET A 1 -13.31 -31.53 9.12
N SER A 2 -13.73 -30.99 10.26
CA SER A 2 -14.57 -29.78 10.27
C SER A 2 -13.80 -28.56 9.80
N VAL A 3 -14.38 -27.79 8.88
CA VAL A 3 -13.82 -26.56 8.27
C VAL A 3 -13.34 -25.55 9.34
N LYS A 4 -13.98 -25.57 10.51
CA LYS A 4 -13.61 -24.78 11.70
C LYS A 4 -12.17 -25.02 12.20
N LEU A 5 -11.62 -26.23 12.03
CA LEU A 5 -10.23 -26.53 12.42
C LEU A 5 -9.19 -26.01 11.41
N ALA A 6 -9.58 -25.74 10.16
CA ALA A 6 -8.67 -25.26 9.12
C ALA A 6 -8.49 -23.74 9.18
N LEU A 7 -9.52 -22.98 9.57
CA LEU A 7 -9.54 -21.51 9.53
C LEU A 7 -8.94 -20.81 10.75
N ALA A 8 -9.08 -21.37 11.96
CA ALA A 8 -8.49 -20.79 13.15
C ALA A 8 -6.95 -20.59 13.03
N PRO A 9 -6.18 -21.55 12.46
CA PRO A 9 -4.78 -21.34 12.14
C PRO A 9 -4.52 -20.18 11.17
N TRP A 10 -5.39 -19.98 10.16
CA TRP A 10 -5.24 -18.88 9.19
C TRP A 10 -5.44 -17.50 9.82
N VAL A 11 -6.46 -17.36 10.66
CA VAL A 11 -6.72 -16.10 11.36
C VAL A 11 -5.62 -15.80 12.37
N ALA A 12 -5.21 -16.81 13.14
CA ALA A 12 -4.08 -16.67 14.07
C ALA A 12 -2.78 -16.30 13.33
N PHE A 13 -2.53 -16.94 12.19
CA PHE A 13 -1.38 -16.63 11.34
C PHE A 13 -1.43 -15.21 10.78
N GLY A 14 -2.56 -14.78 10.22
CA GLY A 14 -2.74 -13.42 9.70
C GLY A 14 -2.61 -12.36 10.79
N GLY A 15 -3.21 -12.60 11.96
CA GLY A 15 -3.09 -11.72 13.12
C GLY A 15 -1.65 -11.63 13.65
N ALA A 16 -0.96 -12.76 13.79
CA ALA A 16 0.45 -12.79 14.20
C ALA A 16 1.33 -12.02 13.20
N ASN A 17 1.13 -12.23 11.90
CA ASN A 17 1.82 -11.47 10.85
C ASN A 17 1.58 -9.97 10.96
N ALA A 18 0.33 -9.55 11.15
CA ALA A 18 -0.02 -8.14 11.29
C ALA A 18 0.66 -7.51 12.51
N ILE A 19 0.72 -8.22 13.64
CA ILE A 19 1.43 -7.79 14.85
C ILE A 19 2.93 -7.68 14.58
N CYS A 20 3.55 -8.71 13.99
CA CYS A 20 4.97 -8.68 13.64
C CYS A 20 5.32 -7.53 12.69
N CYS A 21 4.51 -7.30 11.65
CA CYS A 21 4.67 -6.17 10.74
C CYS A 21 4.53 -4.83 11.48
N SER A 22 3.54 -4.71 12.38
CA SER A 22 3.34 -3.48 13.17
C SER A 22 4.51 -3.22 14.11
N LEU A 23 5.06 -4.26 14.75
CA LEU A 23 6.25 -4.17 15.60
C LEU A 23 7.49 -3.77 14.80
N VAL A 24 7.68 -4.33 13.60
CA VAL A 24 8.74 -3.92 12.68
C VAL A 24 8.56 -2.44 12.34
N VAL A 25 7.38 -2.01 11.89
CA VAL A 25 7.13 -0.60 11.56
C VAL A 25 7.39 0.31 12.76
N ALA A 26 6.89 -0.02 13.95
CA ALA A 26 7.13 0.77 15.16
C ALA A 26 8.62 0.84 15.51
N ALA A 27 9.35 -0.28 15.44
CA ALA A 27 10.78 -0.33 15.68
C ALA A 27 11.57 0.53 14.68
N THR A 28 11.11 0.61 13.44
CA THR A 28 11.79 1.40 12.40
C THR A 28 11.68 2.90 12.62
N GLN A 29 10.64 3.34 13.34
CA GLN A 29 10.52 4.72 13.81
C GLN A 29 11.52 5.04 14.94
N VAL A 30 11.91 4.04 15.73
CA VAL A 30 12.92 4.21 16.79
C VAL A 30 14.33 4.18 16.20
N SER A 31 14.64 3.15 15.41
CA SER A 31 15.88 3.07 14.63
C SER A 31 15.73 2.07 13.50
N TRP A 32 16.32 2.38 12.34
CA TRP A 32 16.28 1.45 11.21
C TRP A 32 17.01 0.13 11.51
N GLN A 33 18.04 0.15 12.37
CA GLN A 33 18.78 -1.05 12.80
C GLN A 33 17.89 -2.00 13.60
N LEU A 34 17.06 -1.47 14.51
CA LEU A 34 16.11 -2.28 15.28
C LEU A 34 15.05 -2.88 14.35
N GLY A 35 14.51 -2.07 13.45
CA GLY A 35 13.58 -2.50 12.41
C GLY A 35 14.12 -3.63 11.53
N PHE A 36 15.34 -3.46 11.02
CA PHE A 36 16.06 -4.46 10.26
C PHE A 36 16.26 -5.75 11.06
N SER A 37 16.73 -5.63 12.31
CA SER A 37 17.00 -6.78 13.18
C SER A 37 15.73 -7.58 13.48
N LEU A 38 14.60 -6.91 13.76
CA LEU A 38 13.31 -7.57 13.95
C LEU A 38 12.81 -8.24 12.68
N THR A 39 12.97 -7.59 11.52
CA THR A 39 12.58 -8.18 10.23
C THR A 39 13.41 -9.43 9.92
N ALA A 40 14.72 -9.38 10.17
CA ALA A 40 15.62 -10.51 9.99
C ALA A 40 15.29 -11.66 10.96
N ALA A 41 15.08 -11.36 12.25
CA ALA A 41 14.65 -12.35 13.23
C ALA A 41 13.31 -12.99 12.84
N TYR A 42 12.36 -12.16 12.36
CA TYR A 42 11.07 -12.64 11.88
C TYR A 42 11.20 -13.54 10.65
N CYS A 43 12.07 -13.19 9.71
CA CYS A 43 12.42 -14.00 8.56
C CYS A 43 13.00 -15.36 8.96
N MET A 44 13.94 -15.37 9.90
CA MET A 44 14.57 -16.61 10.39
C MET A 44 13.58 -17.51 11.13
N ALA A 45 12.70 -16.93 11.96
CA ALA A 45 11.63 -17.68 12.64
C ALA A 45 10.64 -18.30 11.63
N SER A 46 10.23 -17.53 10.62
CA SER A 46 9.31 -17.98 9.56
C SER A 46 9.94 -19.11 8.74
N LEU A 47 11.23 -18.98 8.39
CA LEU A 47 12.01 -20.02 7.70
C LEU A 47 12.12 -21.29 8.54
N GLY A 48 12.45 -21.18 9.82
CA GLY A 48 12.52 -22.32 10.73
C GLY A 48 11.18 -23.05 10.84
N LEU A 49 10.07 -22.30 10.94
CA LEU A 49 8.72 -22.86 10.95
C LEU A 49 8.37 -23.55 9.63
N ALA A 50 8.72 -22.94 8.49
CA ALA A 50 8.49 -23.51 7.16
C ALA A 50 9.21 -24.85 6.98
N VAL A 51 10.50 -24.90 7.34
CA VAL A 51 11.32 -26.11 7.28
C VAL A 51 10.81 -27.19 8.23
N ASN A 52 10.43 -26.82 9.46
CA ASN A 52 9.87 -27.76 10.42
C ASN A 52 8.54 -28.36 9.92
N LEU A 53 7.62 -27.54 9.41
CA LEU A 53 6.35 -28.02 8.85
C LEU A 53 6.55 -28.86 7.59
N GLU A 54 7.58 -28.56 6.79
CA GLU A 54 7.96 -29.40 5.66
C GLU A 54 8.41 -30.79 6.11
N SER A 55 9.20 -30.88 7.19
CA SER A 55 9.66 -32.15 7.76
C SER A 55 8.51 -33.00 8.32
N GLN A 56 7.49 -32.35 8.89
CA GLN A 56 6.35 -33.02 9.52
C GLN A 56 5.27 -33.49 8.53
N ARG A 57 5.39 -33.15 7.23
CA ARG A 57 4.37 -33.41 6.20
C ARG A 57 2.97 -32.90 6.57
N TRP A 58 2.88 -31.90 7.45
CA TRP A 58 1.62 -31.32 7.90
C TRP A 58 1.10 -30.28 6.89
N GLN A 59 -0.24 -30.23 6.75
CA GLN A 59 -1.05 -29.25 6.01
C GLN A 59 -0.32 -28.46 4.89
N HIS A 60 -0.45 -28.95 3.65
CA HIS A 60 0.15 -28.34 2.45
C HIS A 60 -0.11 -26.84 2.28
N GLY A 61 -1.29 -26.35 2.71
CA GLY A 61 -1.67 -24.94 2.60
C GLY A 61 -0.82 -24.00 3.45
N LEU A 62 -0.70 -24.28 4.75
CA LEU A 62 0.07 -23.45 5.69
C LEU A 62 1.56 -23.40 5.30
N ARG A 63 2.11 -24.56 4.92
CA ARG A 63 3.48 -24.69 4.44
C ARG A 63 3.76 -23.78 3.23
N SER A 64 2.85 -23.76 2.27
CA SER A 64 3.05 -22.99 1.04
C SER A 64 3.02 -21.48 1.31
N TRP A 65 2.14 -21.04 2.20
CA TRP A 65 2.07 -19.64 2.62
C TRP A 65 3.28 -19.16 3.41
N LEU A 66 3.83 -20.01 4.29
CA LEU A 66 5.06 -19.68 4.99
C LEU A 66 6.22 -19.48 4.03
N TRP A 67 6.34 -20.33 3.01
CA TRP A 67 7.35 -20.15 1.97
C TRP A 67 7.13 -18.87 1.16
N ILE A 68 5.88 -18.52 0.83
CA ILE A 68 5.55 -17.24 0.20
C ILE A 68 6.00 -16.06 1.08
N LEU A 69 5.70 -16.12 2.38
CA LEU A 69 6.07 -15.11 3.36
C LEU A 69 7.60 -14.98 3.51
N VAL A 70 8.32 -16.10 3.60
CA VAL A 70 9.78 -16.12 3.69
C VAL A 70 10.41 -15.46 2.48
N CYS A 71 9.94 -15.76 1.26
CA CYS A 71 10.42 -15.08 0.07
C CYS A 71 10.19 -13.55 0.16
N CYS A 72 8.99 -13.11 0.54
CA CYS A 72 8.71 -11.68 0.73
C CYS A 72 9.66 -11.06 1.77
N GLN A 73 9.86 -11.71 2.91
CA GLN A 73 10.74 -11.23 3.99
C GLN A 73 12.19 -11.13 3.54
N VAL A 74 12.72 -12.11 2.79
CA VAL A 74 14.07 -12.04 2.19
C VAL A 74 14.20 -10.80 1.30
N GLY A 75 13.19 -10.54 0.46
CA GLY A 75 13.14 -9.34 -0.38
C GLY A 75 13.12 -8.05 0.43
N CYS A 76 12.32 -8.01 1.50
CA CYS A 76 12.24 -6.87 2.42
C CYS A 76 13.58 -6.63 3.13
N VAL A 77 14.21 -7.65 3.72
CA VAL A 77 15.49 -7.55 4.43
C VAL A 77 16.59 -7.03 3.49
N GLY A 78 16.70 -7.59 2.29
CA GLY A 78 17.71 -7.18 1.32
C GLY A 78 17.49 -5.76 0.79
N THR A 79 16.24 -5.39 0.53
CA THR A 79 15.88 -4.01 0.13
C THR A 79 16.17 -3.02 1.25
N TRP A 80 15.84 -3.38 2.50
CA TRP A 80 16.09 -2.55 3.67
C TRP A 80 17.58 -2.29 3.88
N PHE A 81 18.38 -3.36 3.84
CA PHE A 81 19.84 -3.28 3.95
C PHE A 81 20.42 -2.37 2.86
N SER A 82 19.96 -2.55 1.62
CA SER A 82 20.38 -1.72 0.47
C SER A 82 20.07 -0.23 0.68
N MET A 83 18.85 0.08 1.14
CA MET A 83 18.40 1.45 1.36
C MET A 83 19.11 2.16 2.52
N ASN A 84 19.59 1.43 3.52
CA ASN A 84 20.14 2.04 4.74
C ASN A 84 21.67 1.97 4.84
N VAL A 85 22.29 0.91 4.32
CA VAL A 85 23.74 0.69 4.46
C VAL A 85 24.52 1.17 3.25
N ILE A 86 24.07 0.82 2.04
CA ILE A 86 24.86 1.07 0.81
C ILE A 86 24.63 2.49 0.30
N ALA A 87 23.39 2.96 0.39
CA ALA A 87 23.04 4.30 -0.03
C ALA A 87 21.96 4.84 0.91
N PRO A 88 22.31 5.20 2.17
CA PRO A 88 21.36 5.71 3.15
C PRO A 88 20.46 6.77 2.53
N TRP A 89 19.16 6.66 2.80
CA TRP A 89 18.25 7.76 2.54
C TRP A 89 18.64 8.89 3.50
N ASN A 90 19.39 9.88 3.01
CA ASN A 90 19.48 11.20 3.66
C ASN A 90 18.15 11.95 3.51
N PHE A 91 17.02 11.26 3.67
CA PHE A 91 15.78 11.91 4.05
C PHE A 91 15.84 11.98 5.56
N SER A 92 16.48 13.02 6.09
CA SER A 92 16.08 13.55 7.37
C SER A 92 14.66 14.13 7.21
N MET A 93 13.66 13.25 7.02
CA MET A 93 12.35 13.49 7.60
C MET A 93 12.53 13.28 9.10
N GLU A 94 13.30 14.16 9.73
CA GLU A 94 12.79 14.67 10.99
C GLU A 94 11.48 15.31 10.56
N VAL A 95 10.39 14.55 10.68
CA VAL A 95 9.08 15.16 10.85
C VAL A 95 9.33 15.92 12.15
N PRO A 96 9.53 17.27 12.11
CA PRO A 96 9.66 18.01 13.35
C PRO A 96 8.46 17.55 14.16
N ALA A 97 8.73 17.04 15.36
CA ALA A 97 7.71 16.52 16.25
C ALA A 97 6.51 17.45 16.09
N HIS A 98 5.36 16.86 15.79
CA HIS A 98 4.08 17.57 15.70
C HIS A 98 3.84 18.18 17.09
N ASP A 99 4.56 19.25 17.42
CA ASP A 99 4.21 20.18 18.46
C ASP A 99 2.91 20.77 17.95
N SER A 100 1.84 20.16 18.48
CA SER A 100 0.47 20.59 18.50
C SER A 100 0.22 21.81 17.61
N LEU A 101 -0.38 21.51 16.46
CA LEU A 101 -0.96 22.41 15.46
C LEU A 101 -2.11 23.29 16.02
N ASP A 102 -2.14 23.53 17.34
CA ASP A 102 -3.22 24.21 18.07
C ASP A 102 -2.96 25.70 18.30
N THR A 103 -1.93 26.25 17.66
CA THR A 103 -1.89 27.68 17.38
C THR A 103 -1.58 27.87 15.89
N LEU A 104 -2.56 27.56 15.03
CA LEU A 104 -2.89 28.53 13.98
C LEU A 104 -3.19 29.83 14.72
N GLY A 105 -2.10 30.56 15.01
CA GLY A 105 -2.09 31.77 15.79
C GLY A 105 -3.23 32.63 15.27
N LEU A 106 -4.03 33.10 16.22
CA LEU A 106 -5.02 34.14 16.04
C LEU A 106 -4.59 35.01 14.85
N GLY A 107 -5.46 35.18 13.85
CA GLY A 107 -5.19 36.01 12.67
C GLY A 107 -5.05 37.51 13.00
N HIS A 108 -4.56 37.81 14.20
CA HIS A 108 -4.28 39.11 14.74
C HIS A 108 -3.12 39.07 15.75
N ILE A 109 -2.42 40.19 15.88
CA ILE A 109 -1.37 40.43 16.89
C ILE A 109 -1.41 41.90 17.32
N VAL A 110 -1.05 42.18 18.57
CA VAL A 110 -0.82 43.55 19.03
C VAL A 110 0.68 43.82 18.95
N HIS A 111 1.09 44.83 18.20
CA HIS A 111 2.48 45.26 18.05
C HIS A 111 2.54 46.78 18.19
N GLY A 112 3.32 47.27 19.15
CA GLY A 112 3.26 48.67 19.60
C GLY A 112 1.88 49.03 20.14
N GLN A 113 1.28 50.10 19.59
CA GLN A 113 -0.09 50.54 19.92
C GLN A 113 -1.15 50.05 18.93
N HIS A 114 -0.80 49.12 18.05
CA HIS A 114 -1.63 48.74 16.92
C HIS A 114 -2.04 47.26 16.98
N LEU A 115 -3.30 46.99 16.65
CA LEU A 115 -3.80 45.63 16.40
C LEU A 115 -3.73 45.34 14.90
N TYR A 116 -2.86 44.42 14.51
CA TYR A 116 -2.78 43.90 13.15
C TYR A 116 -3.71 42.71 13.02
N PHE A 117 -4.49 42.62 11.94
CA PHE A 117 -5.38 41.48 11.68
C PHE A 117 -5.75 41.38 10.21
N SER A 118 -6.15 40.18 9.76
CA SER A 118 -6.63 40.00 8.38
C SER A 118 -8.15 40.00 8.27
N GLN A 119 -8.68 41.02 7.57
CA GLN A 119 -10.11 41.18 7.33
C GLN A 119 -10.51 40.63 5.96
N THR A 120 -11.55 39.80 5.93
CA THR A 120 -12.11 39.25 4.69
C THR A 120 -12.88 40.35 3.93
N ASN A 121 -12.53 40.55 2.66
CA ASN A 121 -13.26 41.36 1.69
C ASN A 121 -13.66 40.50 0.47
N ALA A 122 -14.24 41.12 -0.58
CA ALA A 122 -14.68 40.41 -1.78
C ALA A 122 -13.53 39.81 -2.63
N SER A 123 -12.30 40.29 -2.47
CA SER A 123 -11.11 39.83 -3.21
C SER A 123 -10.17 38.94 -2.39
N GLY A 124 -10.41 38.75 -1.09
CA GLY A 124 -9.67 37.86 -0.19
C GLY A 124 -9.49 38.46 1.21
N ARG A 125 -8.49 38.03 2.00
CA ARG A 125 -8.27 38.60 3.34
C ARG A 125 -7.14 39.62 3.29
N ILE A 126 -7.40 40.91 3.51
CA ILE A 126 -6.35 41.94 3.49
C ILE A 126 -5.85 42.20 4.91
N LEU A 127 -4.53 42.40 5.07
CA LEU A 127 -3.92 42.87 6.30
C LEU A 127 -4.36 44.31 6.62
N MET A 128 -5.02 44.45 7.75
CA MET A 128 -5.49 45.70 8.34
C MET A 128 -4.72 45.99 9.62
N ARG A 129 -4.62 47.28 9.95
CA ARG A 129 -4.08 47.79 11.21
C ARG A 129 -5.13 48.66 11.87
N ALA A 130 -5.51 48.34 13.10
CA ALA A 130 -6.36 49.18 13.93
C ALA A 130 -5.54 49.92 15.01
N ASN A 131 -5.91 51.18 15.25
CA ASN A 131 -5.51 51.96 16.42
C ASN A 131 -6.79 52.47 17.14
N HIS A 132 -6.63 53.16 18.27
CA HIS A 132 -7.70 53.91 18.94
C HIS A 132 -8.34 54.95 17.99
N GLY A 133 -9.35 54.52 17.23
CA GLY A 133 -10.19 55.39 16.40
C GLY A 133 -9.99 55.29 14.88
N SER A 134 -9.02 54.51 14.39
CA SER A 134 -8.86 54.27 12.94
C SER A 134 -8.58 52.80 12.63
N VAL A 135 -9.02 52.37 11.44
CA VAL A 135 -8.66 51.08 10.85
C VAL A 135 -8.17 51.38 9.45
N ASP A 136 -6.89 51.13 9.22
CA ASP A 136 -6.20 51.48 7.99
C ASP A 136 -5.59 50.23 7.35
N TYR A 137 -5.51 50.21 6.02
CA TYR A 137 -4.79 49.18 5.28
C TYR A 137 -3.28 49.29 5.53
N VAL A 138 -2.58 48.15 5.57
CA VAL A 138 -1.11 48.13 5.63
C VAL A 138 -0.55 48.09 4.20
N PRO A 139 0.13 49.15 3.71
CA PRO A 139 0.77 49.14 2.39
C PRO A 139 1.90 48.10 2.35
N PRO A 140 2.21 47.48 1.18
CA PRO A 140 1.63 47.68 -0.15
C PRO A 140 0.32 46.92 -0.40
N GLY A 141 -0.34 46.40 0.65
CA GLY A 141 -1.48 45.51 0.52
C GLY A 141 -1.04 44.05 0.57
N VAL A 142 -1.05 43.47 1.77
CA VAL A 142 -0.71 42.05 1.99
C VAL A 142 -1.99 41.23 2.12
N MET A 143 -2.09 40.16 1.35
CA MET A 143 -3.21 39.21 1.36
C MET A 143 -2.92 38.04 2.29
N ASP A 144 -3.98 37.47 2.86
CA ASP A 144 -3.98 36.25 3.66
C ASP A 144 -2.89 36.25 4.74
N ALA A 145 -2.68 37.39 5.41
CA ALA A 145 -1.63 37.49 6.42
C ALA A 145 -1.93 36.60 7.65
N HIS A 146 -0.93 35.85 8.11
CA HIS A 146 -1.04 34.94 9.24
C HIS A 146 0.32 34.71 9.92
N SER A 147 0.29 33.96 11.02
CA SER A 147 1.49 33.53 11.75
C SER A 147 2.38 34.70 12.13
N PHE A 148 1.85 35.63 12.92
CA PHE A 148 2.58 36.81 13.37
C PHE A 148 3.56 36.48 14.51
N ILE A 149 4.74 37.09 14.52
CA ILE A 149 5.70 37.03 15.63
C ILE A 149 6.46 38.34 15.78
N GLU A 150 6.64 38.81 17.01
CA GLU A 150 7.48 39.96 17.33
C GLU A 150 8.89 39.49 17.71
N HIS A 151 9.91 40.14 17.15
CA HIS A 151 11.31 39.88 17.45
C HIS A 151 12.15 41.15 17.29
N ASN A 152 12.93 41.52 18.32
CA ASN A 152 13.75 42.74 18.36
C ASN A 152 12.99 44.05 18.05
N GLY A 153 11.71 44.13 18.40
CA GLY A 153 10.86 45.30 18.14
C GLY A 153 10.32 45.38 16.70
N ASP A 154 10.61 44.38 15.87
CA ASP A 154 10.06 44.23 14.53
C ASP A 154 8.98 43.14 14.50
N LEU A 155 7.98 43.31 13.65
CA LEU A 155 6.89 42.36 13.45
C LEU A 155 7.12 41.55 12.18
N PHE A 156 7.14 40.23 12.30
CA PHE A 156 7.27 39.28 11.20
C PHE A 156 5.98 38.53 10.99
N PHE A 157 5.63 38.26 9.74
CA PHE A 157 4.43 37.49 9.40
C PHE A 157 4.53 36.89 8.00
N ILE A 158 3.63 35.96 7.71
CA ILE A 158 3.50 35.32 6.41
C ILE A 158 2.28 35.91 5.70
N GLY A 159 2.37 36.15 4.39
CA GLY A 159 1.25 36.62 3.59
C GLY A 159 1.57 36.58 2.10
N ARG A 160 0.62 36.96 1.25
CA ARG A 160 0.77 36.97 -0.22
C ARG A 160 0.76 38.39 -0.75
N VAL A 161 1.48 38.61 -1.85
CA VAL A 161 1.45 39.88 -2.57
C VAL A 161 0.09 40.02 -3.27
N LEU A 162 -0.58 41.18 -3.12
CA LEU A 162 -1.87 41.44 -3.77
C LEU A 162 -1.79 41.35 -5.30
N GLU A 163 -0.70 41.84 -5.88
CA GLU A 163 -0.43 41.87 -7.32
C GLU A 163 0.93 41.22 -7.60
N GLY A 164 0.97 39.98 -8.12
CA GLY A 164 2.27 39.39 -8.48
C GLY A 164 2.32 37.89 -8.74
N GLY A 165 1.24 37.13 -8.58
CA GLY A 165 1.24 35.69 -8.83
C GLY A 165 2.27 34.91 -8.00
N ALA A 166 2.87 35.53 -6.97
CA ALA A 166 3.79 34.89 -6.06
C ALA A 166 3.03 33.97 -5.08
N GLY A 167 3.73 32.99 -4.53
CA GLY A 167 3.23 32.15 -3.44
C GLY A 167 3.19 32.92 -2.12
N GLU A 168 3.22 32.17 -1.01
CA GLU A 168 3.38 32.78 0.31
C GLU A 168 4.76 33.44 0.45
N CYS A 169 4.81 34.57 1.12
CA CYS A 169 5.98 35.41 1.28
C CYS A 169 6.21 35.69 2.77
N LEU A 170 7.47 35.85 3.15
CA LEU A 170 7.83 36.37 4.47
C LEU A 170 7.85 37.90 4.41
N TRP A 171 7.15 38.52 5.35
CA TRP A 171 7.05 39.97 5.51
C TRP A 171 7.62 40.40 6.87
N GLY A 172 8.13 41.62 6.92
CA GLY A 172 8.59 42.29 8.13
C GLY A 172 8.05 43.71 8.20
N MET A 173 7.81 44.22 9.41
CA MET A 173 7.51 45.62 9.69
C MET A 173 8.47 46.12 10.76
N ARG A 174 9.10 47.27 10.52
CA ARG A 174 10.12 47.82 11.43
C ARG A 174 9.50 48.76 12.46
N GLY A 175 9.73 48.47 13.74
CA GLY A 175 9.17 49.25 14.85
C GLY A 175 7.64 49.44 14.76
N ASP A 176 7.14 50.60 15.16
CA ASP A 176 5.70 50.91 15.20
C ASP A 176 5.13 51.40 13.83
N GLY A 177 5.97 51.49 12.80
CA GLY A 177 5.75 52.36 11.64
C GLY A 177 5.53 51.68 10.30
N GLY A 178 4.26 51.64 9.87
CA GLY A 178 3.85 51.97 8.49
C GLY A 178 3.65 50.80 7.55
N ASP A 179 4.69 50.45 6.80
CA ASP A 179 4.59 49.62 5.61
C ASP A 179 5.19 48.23 5.84
N ALA A 180 4.53 47.22 5.25
CA ALA A 180 5.06 45.88 5.20
C ALA A 180 6.18 45.79 4.16
N ILE A 181 7.35 45.30 4.59
CA ILE A 181 8.52 45.08 3.76
C ILE A 181 8.55 43.59 3.38
N LEU A 182 8.60 43.31 2.09
CA LEU A 182 8.79 41.96 1.58
C LEU A 182 10.22 41.52 1.88
N LEU A 183 10.38 40.54 2.77
CA LEU A 183 11.70 40.00 3.12
C LEU A 183 12.12 38.90 2.15
N GLN A 184 11.19 37.98 1.84
CA GLN A 184 11.45 36.89 0.90
C GLN A 184 10.16 36.47 0.19
N ALA A 185 10.17 36.45 -1.13
CA ALA A 185 9.10 35.87 -1.93
C ALA A 185 9.40 34.40 -2.24
N PHE A 186 8.37 33.55 -2.15
CA PHE A 186 8.44 32.17 -2.62
C PHE A 186 7.55 31.99 -3.84
N GLN A 187 7.91 31.01 -4.67
CA GLN A 187 7.12 30.66 -5.83
C GLN A 187 5.76 30.07 -5.43
N PRO A 188 4.74 30.12 -6.31
CA PRO A 188 3.50 29.40 -6.11
C PRO A 188 3.73 27.92 -5.77
N GLY A 189 2.95 27.40 -4.82
CA GLY A 189 3.07 26.00 -4.35
C GLY A 189 3.90 25.82 -3.08
N PHE A 190 4.61 26.86 -2.63
CA PHE A 190 5.19 26.91 -1.29
C PHE A 190 4.16 27.40 -0.27
N GLN A 191 4.14 26.74 0.89
CA GLN A 191 3.39 27.15 2.07
C GLN A 191 4.37 27.42 3.22
N LEU A 192 4.39 28.63 3.75
CA LEU A 192 5.24 29.00 4.87
C LEU A 192 4.51 28.72 6.19
N ARG A 193 5.22 28.19 7.18
CA ARG A 193 4.65 27.81 8.47
C ARG A 193 5.67 27.98 9.60
N HIS A 194 5.18 27.94 10.83
CA HIS A 194 5.99 27.82 12.05
C HIS A 194 7.04 28.93 12.23
N LEU A 195 6.62 30.20 12.22
CA LEU A 195 7.52 31.28 12.66
C LEU A 195 7.91 31.04 14.13
N ARG A 196 9.21 30.97 14.41
CA ARG A 196 9.77 30.79 15.76
C ARG A 196 10.92 31.77 15.96
N ARG A 197 11.02 32.35 17.14
CA ARG A 197 12.13 33.26 17.48
C ARG A 197 13.26 32.50 18.15
N ASN A 198 14.50 32.88 17.86
CA ASN A 198 15.67 32.44 18.60
C ASN A 198 16.39 33.67 19.15
N GLU A 199 16.24 33.89 20.45
CA GLU A 199 16.82 35.04 21.14
C GLU A 199 18.35 35.02 21.10
N SER A 200 18.98 33.84 21.13
CA SER A 200 20.45 33.71 21.13
C SER A 200 21.10 34.08 19.80
N LEU A 201 20.42 33.79 18.69
CA LEU A 201 20.92 34.07 17.33
C LEU A 201 20.38 35.38 16.77
N GLY A 202 19.50 36.06 17.50
CA GLY A 202 18.84 37.28 17.05
C GLY A 202 18.06 37.09 15.75
N ALA A 203 17.50 35.90 15.50
CA ALA A 203 16.89 35.55 14.22
C ALA A 203 15.50 34.90 14.39
N VAL A 204 14.67 35.05 13.36
CA VAL A 204 13.39 34.37 13.20
C VAL A 204 13.58 33.18 12.26
N PHE A 205 13.17 32.00 12.70
CA PHE A 205 13.18 30.78 11.91
C PHE A 205 11.78 30.46 11.41
N PHE A 206 11.68 29.86 10.24
CA PHE A 206 10.41 29.44 9.68
C PHE A 206 10.58 28.30 8.69
N GLN A 207 9.51 27.56 8.42
CA GLN A 207 9.53 26.43 7.52
C GLN A 207 8.81 26.77 6.22
N ALA A 208 9.49 26.61 5.09
CA ALA A 208 8.87 26.62 3.77
C ALA A 208 8.57 25.19 3.33
N VAL A 209 7.30 24.93 3.05
CA VAL A 209 6.78 23.63 2.63
C VAL A 209 6.43 23.69 1.15
N GLY A 210 7.26 23.10 0.30
CA GLY A 210 6.97 22.95 -1.13
C GLY A 210 6.21 21.65 -1.41
N LEU A 211 5.11 21.73 -2.16
CA LEU A 211 4.41 20.55 -2.68
C LEU A 211 4.80 20.30 -4.14
N CYS A 212 5.36 19.13 -4.43
CA CYS A 212 5.79 18.69 -5.75
C CYS A 212 5.15 17.34 -6.09
N GLY A 213 3.88 17.37 -6.51
CA GLY A 213 3.06 16.17 -6.65
C GLY A 213 2.84 15.49 -5.29
N TRP A 214 3.42 14.31 -5.11
CA TRP A 214 3.34 13.50 -3.87
C TRP A 214 4.41 13.85 -2.85
N PHE A 215 5.45 14.55 -3.29
CA PHE A 215 6.59 14.85 -2.47
C PHE A 215 6.35 16.16 -1.75
N ARG A 216 6.58 16.15 -0.44
CA ARG A 216 6.57 17.32 0.42
C ARG A 216 8.00 17.62 0.81
N SER A 217 8.52 18.76 0.36
CA SER A 217 9.81 19.29 0.80
C SER A 217 9.56 20.25 1.96
N ILE A 218 10.32 20.13 3.05
CA ILE A 218 10.30 21.09 4.15
C ILE A 218 11.72 21.65 4.28
N THR A 219 11.86 22.95 4.12
CA THR A 219 13.14 23.65 4.29
C THR A 219 12.98 24.68 5.39
N GLU A 220 13.85 24.64 6.39
CA GLU A 220 13.89 25.68 7.40
C GLU A 220 14.74 26.85 6.91
N PHE A 221 14.23 28.06 7.10
CA PHE A 221 14.88 29.32 6.82
C PHE A 221 15.13 30.07 8.11
N ARG A 222 16.22 30.83 8.12
CA ARG A 222 16.60 31.79 9.14
C ARG A 222 16.52 33.17 8.53
N SER A 223 15.82 34.11 9.17
CA SER A 223 15.74 35.51 8.78
C SER A 223 16.21 36.41 9.92
N ASN A 224 17.09 37.36 9.60
CA ASN A 224 17.51 38.40 10.53
C ASN A 224 16.69 39.71 10.42
N GLY A 225 15.59 39.73 9.66
CA GLY A 225 14.79 40.96 9.43
C GLY A 225 15.23 41.82 8.25
N THR A 226 16.16 41.32 7.43
CA THR A 226 16.57 41.96 6.17
C THR A 226 16.33 41.04 4.98
N VAL A 227 16.18 41.64 3.79
CA VAL A 227 15.99 40.90 2.52
C VAL A 227 17.18 39.98 2.25
N GLU A 228 18.40 40.49 2.45
CA GLU A 228 19.63 39.71 2.22
C GLU A 228 19.92 38.68 3.30
N GLY A 229 19.43 38.90 4.53
CA GLY A 229 19.67 38.01 5.67
C GLY A 229 18.58 36.98 5.91
N THR A 230 17.81 36.63 4.88
CA THR A 230 16.90 35.48 4.89
C THR A 230 17.51 34.34 4.09
N GLU A 231 18.03 33.33 4.78
CA GLU A 231 18.79 32.23 4.17
C GLU A 231 18.30 30.86 4.69
N PRO A 232 18.47 29.78 3.92
CA PRO A 232 18.16 28.43 4.41
C PRO A 232 19.08 28.09 5.59
N ASN A 233 18.48 27.62 6.69
CA ASN A 233 19.21 27.25 7.90
C ASN A 233 20.02 25.97 7.64
N SER A 234 21.31 26.13 7.38
CA SER A 234 22.24 25.01 7.11
C SER A 234 22.86 24.41 8.38
N GLU A 235 22.73 25.08 9.53
CA GLU A 235 23.40 24.74 10.80
C GLU A 235 22.88 23.46 11.48
N GLY A 236 21.84 22.80 10.94
CA GLY A 236 21.32 21.53 11.46
C GLY A 236 21.96 20.27 10.85
N ILE A 237 22.76 20.39 9.79
CA ILE A 237 23.37 19.24 9.09
C ILE A 237 24.82 19.57 8.74
N GLU A 238 25.63 19.86 9.78
CA GLU A 238 27.09 19.88 9.66
C GLU A 238 27.58 18.45 9.35
N GLY A 239 27.67 18.15 8.05
CA GLY A 239 28.07 16.84 7.53
C GLY A 239 27.80 16.66 6.04
N THR A 240 26.94 17.49 5.46
CA THR A 240 26.70 17.51 4.01
C THR A 240 26.95 18.91 3.47
N GLY A 241 28.22 19.22 3.22
CA GLY A 241 28.66 20.38 2.44
C GLY A 241 28.27 20.25 0.96
N GLY A 242 26.97 20.23 0.70
CA GLY A 242 26.40 20.17 -0.64
C GLY A 242 25.07 20.90 -0.62
N ASP A 243 25.10 22.14 -1.10
CA ASP A 243 24.00 22.82 -1.77
C ASP A 243 22.59 22.21 -1.58
N PHE A 244 21.84 22.73 -0.60
CA PHE A 244 20.38 22.59 -0.56
C PHE A 244 19.60 23.26 -1.72
N PRO A 245 20.21 23.95 -2.72
CA PRO A 245 19.67 23.98 -4.06
C PRO A 245 19.11 22.62 -4.45
N GLY A 246 19.79 21.52 -4.13
CA GLY A 246 19.41 20.16 -4.46
C GLY A 246 17.92 19.84 -4.43
N LEU A 247 17.15 20.13 -3.37
CA LEU A 247 15.75 19.67 -3.24
C LEU A 247 14.70 20.67 -3.78
N VAL A 248 14.93 21.98 -3.63
CA VAL A 248 14.10 23.02 -4.26
C VAL A 248 14.36 23.07 -5.76
N ASP A 249 15.62 22.94 -6.18
CA ASP A 249 16.05 22.67 -7.56
C ASP A 249 15.57 21.28 -8.00
N LEU A 250 15.52 20.24 -7.16
CA LEU A 250 14.88 18.96 -7.52
C LEU A 250 13.39 19.14 -7.78
N CYS A 251 12.71 19.96 -6.97
CA CYS A 251 11.29 20.27 -7.09
C CYS A 251 11.01 21.14 -8.33
N LEU A 252 11.82 22.16 -8.58
CA LEU A 252 11.80 22.99 -9.79
C LEU A 252 12.16 22.17 -11.02
N LYS A 253 13.13 21.25 -10.92
CA LYS A 253 13.51 20.29 -11.97
C LYS A 253 12.42 19.26 -12.22
N LEU A 254 11.78 18.71 -11.18
CA LEU A 254 10.63 17.81 -11.30
C LEU A 254 9.43 18.52 -11.94
N ALA A 255 9.16 19.77 -11.53
CA ALA A 255 8.14 20.63 -12.13
C ALA A 255 8.48 21.06 -13.56
N SER A 256 9.78 21.20 -13.89
CA SER A 256 10.27 21.51 -15.24
C SER A 256 10.54 20.25 -16.09
N GLY A 257 10.15 19.06 -15.64
CA GLY A 257 10.28 17.81 -16.39
C GLY A 257 11.69 17.20 -16.47
N MET A 258 12.65 17.63 -15.65
CA MET A 258 14.00 17.07 -15.57
C MET A 258 14.09 15.80 -14.72
N GLU A 259 15.01 14.94 -15.14
CA GLU A 259 15.26 13.55 -14.74
C GLU A 259 15.60 13.34 -13.25
N TRP A 260 14.63 12.90 -12.43
CA TRP A 260 14.97 12.25 -11.17
C TRP A 260 15.57 10.87 -11.43
N ARG A 261 16.90 10.78 -11.31
CA ARG A 261 17.66 9.53 -11.35
C ARG A 261 18.02 9.12 -9.93
N PRO A 262 17.45 8.03 -9.39
CA PRO A 262 17.96 7.49 -8.13
C PRO A 262 19.44 7.13 -8.29
N PRO A 263 20.25 7.19 -7.22
CA PRO A 263 21.64 6.76 -7.29
C PRO A 263 21.73 5.35 -7.87
N THR A 264 22.46 5.17 -8.97
CA THR A 264 22.58 3.88 -9.67
C THR A 264 23.03 2.77 -8.73
N GLY A 265 23.98 3.06 -7.84
CA GLY A 265 24.45 2.11 -6.83
C GLY A 265 23.33 1.62 -5.89
N ARG A 266 22.36 2.49 -5.55
CA ARG A 266 21.20 2.14 -4.72
C ARG A 266 20.29 1.16 -5.46
N LEU A 267 19.92 1.48 -6.68
CA LEU A 267 19.05 0.63 -7.50
C LEU A 267 19.68 -0.74 -7.76
N LEU A 268 20.98 -0.76 -8.10
CA LEU A 268 21.73 -2.01 -8.26
C LEU A 268 21.81 -2.80 -6.97
N SER A 269 22.00 -2.15 -5.81
CA SER A 269 22.00 -2.86 -4.53
C SER A 269 20.64 -3.47 -4.19
N ILE A 270 19.52 -2.76 -4.39
CA ILE A 270 18.17 -3.30 -4.19
C ILE A 270 17.94 -4.50 -5.12
N LEU A 271 18.38 -4.40 -6.38
CA LEU A 271 18.28 -5.48 -7.34
C LEU A 271 19.07 -6.71 -6.87
N LEU A 272 20.34 -6.53 -6.52
CA LEU A 272 21.27 -7.63 -6.21
C LEU A 272 21.05 -8.25 -4.83
N LEU A 273 20.65 -7.48 -3.83
CA LEU A 273 20.51 -7.94 -2.44
C LEU A 273 19.07 -8.20 -2.02
N GLY A 274 18.10 -7.50 -2.62
CA GLY A 274 16.68 -7.70 -2.34
C GLY A 274 16.00 -8.61 -3.36
N ILE A 275 15.92 -8.14 -4.60
CA ILE A 275 15.05 -8.74 -5.62
C ILE A 275 15.58 -10.07 -6.15
N LEU A 276 16.86 -10.14 -6.57
CA LEU A 276 17.42 -11.36 -7.12
C LEU A 276 17.45 -12.52 -6.12
N PRO A 277 17.84 -12.32 -4.83
CA PRO A 277 17.78 -13.40 -3.84
C PRO A 277 16.35 -13.88 -3.56
N GLN A 278 15.39 -12.95 -3.45
CA GLN A 278 13.97 -13.28 -3.27
C GLN A 278 13.42 -14.07 -4.48
N THR A 279 13.72 -13.62 -5.69
CA THR A 279 13.27 -14.27 -6.94
C THR A 279 13.95 -15.62 -7.12
N GLY A 280 15.24 -15.71 -6.80
CA GLY A 280 16.02 -16.95 -6.88
C GLY A 280 15.52 -18.01 -5.90
N LEU A 281 15.27 -17.64 -4.64
CA LEU A 281 14.65 -18.51 -3.65
C LEU A 281 13.25 -18.96 -4.09
N ALA A 282 12.43 -18.02 -4.59
CA ALA A 282 11.10 -18.34 -5.08
C ALA A 282 11.13 -19.32 -6.26
N THR A 283 12.06 -19.11 -7.21
CA THR A 283 12.26 -19.99 -8.37
C THR A 283 12.75 -21.37 -7.94
N TYR A 284 13.67 -21.43 -6.97
CA TYR A 284 14.13 -22.69 -6.41
C TYR A 284 12.98 -23.49 -5.77
N LEU A 285 12.16 -22.84 -4.94
CA LEU A 285 11.02 -23.48 -4.29
C LEU A 285 9.93 -23.90 -5.29
N LEU A 286 9.75 -23.15 -6.36
CA LEU A 286 8.80 -23.49 -7.42
C LEU A 286 9.25 -24.74 -8.20
N ILE A 287 10.50 -24.74 -8.69
CA ILE A 287 11.03 -25.81 -9.55
C ILE A 287 11.29 -27.10 -8.74
N TRP A 288 11.98 -26.98 -7.61
CA TRP A 288 12.51 -28.14 -6.88
C TRP A 288 11.56 -28.61 -5.79
N LYS A 289 10.87 -27.70 -5.11
CA LYS A 289 9.96 -28.03 -4.00
C LYS A 289 8.49 -28.04 -4.40
N LYS A 290 8.17 -27.63 -5.63
CA LYS A 290 6.80 -27.57 -6.17
C LYS A 290 5.83 -26.89 -5.20
N VAL A 291 6.27 -25.80 -4.58
CA VAL A 291 5.45 -25.08 -3.59
C VAL A 291 4.46 -24.18 -4.32
N PRO A 292 3.14 -24.47 -4.26
CA PRO A 292 2.15 -23.67 -4.95
C PRO A 292 2.10 -22.25 -4.38
N GLY A 293 1.85 -21.26 -5.23
CA GLY A 293 1.74 -19.85 -4.82
C GLY A 293 3.06 -19.07 -4.80
N VAL A 294 4.21 -19.74 -4.74
CA VAL A 294 5.53 -19.06 -4.81
C VAL A 294 5.80 -18.45 -6.19
N PHE A 295 5.08 -18.88 -7.23
CA PHE A 295 5.10 -18.22 -8.54
C PHE A 295 4.80 -16.72 -8.47
N LEU A 296 3.96 -16.27 -7.53
CA LEU A 296 3.63 -14.86 -7.39
C LEU A 296 4.87 -14.06 -6.99
N ASN A 297 5.70 -14.64 -6.12
CA ASN A 297 6.99 -14.06 -5.75
C ASN A 297 7.95 -13.99 -6.94
N VAL A 298 7.95 -14.99 -7.82
CA VAL A 298 8.75 -14.97 -9.06
C VAL A 298 8.27 -13.85 -9.98
N PHE A 299 6.95 -13.71 -10.18
CA PHE A 299 6.37 -12.65 -11.01
C PHE A 299 6.69 -11.26 -10.45
N VAL A 300 6.41 -11.03 -9.16
CA VAL A 300 6.68 -9.74 -8.50
C VAL A 300 8.16 -9.41 -8.54
N GLY A 301 9.04 -10.39 -8.31
CA GLY A 301 10.48 -10.23 -8.37
C GLY A 301 10.98 -9.90 -9.78
N ALA A 302 10.51 -10.61 -10.81
CA ALA A 302 10.84 -10.32 -12.21
C ALA A 302 10.32 -8.96 -12.67
N TYR A 303 9.10 -8.59 -12.25
CA TYR A 303 8.53 -7.28 -12.51
C TYR A 303 9.35 -6.17 -11.84
N ALA A 304 9.71 -6.34 -10.56
CA ALA A 304 10.55 -5.39 -9.84
C ALA A 304 11.95 -5.25 -10.46
N ALA A 305 12.55 -6.35 -10.93
CA ALA A 305 13.82 -6.31 -11.64
C ALA A 305 13.71 -5.51 -12.95
N THR A 306 12.67 -5.79 -13.75
CA THR A 306 12.38 -5.06 -15.00
C THR A 306 12.16 -3.57 -14.72
N PHE A 307 11.42 -3.26 -13.67
CA PHE A 307 11.16 -1.90 -13.22
C PHE A 307 12.45 -1.17 -12.83
N ILE A 308 13.32 -1.79 -12.03
CA ILE A 308 14.61 -1.19 -11.66
C ILE A 308 15.51 -0.98 -12.88
N LEU A 309 15.60 -1.97 -13.78
CA LEU A 309 16.37 -1.84 -15.02
C LEU A 309 15.82 -0.71 -15.90
N TRP A 310 14.50 -0.58 -15.98
CA TRP A 310 13.87 0.52 -16.71
C TRP A 310 14.24 1.89 -16.11
N ILE A 311 14.19 2.04 -14.78
CA ILE A 311 14.61 3.28 -14.10
C ILE A 311 16.08 3.58 -14.39
N LEU A 312 16.94 2.56 -14.32
CA LEU A 312 18.37 2.68 -14.62
C LEU A 312 18.62 3.14 -16.06
N MET A 313 17.83 2.67 -17.03
CA MET A 313 17.96 3.03 -18.44
C MET A 313 17.38 4.40 -18.79
N LYS A 314 16.19 4.73 -18.27
CA LYS A 314 15.41 5.89 -18.70
C LYS A 314 15.54 7.11 -17.79
N GLY A 315 15.91 6.91 -16.53
CA GLY A 315 16.22 8.00 -15.59
C GLY A 315 15.12 9.05 -15.34
N MET A 316 13.89 8.83 -15.82
CA MET A 316 12.80 9.82 -15.78
C MET A 316 11.66 9.35 -14.91
N ALA A 317 11.47 10.01 -13.75
CA ALA A 317 10.30 9.81 -12.90
C ALA A 317 8.98 10.21 -13.58
N VAL A 318 9.00 11.20 -14.49
CA VAL A 318 7.79 11.65 -15.21
C VAL A 318 7.16 10.52 -16.03
N ASN A 319 7.99 9.66 -16.62
CA ASN A 319 7.53 8.50 -17.38
C ASN A 319 7.28 7.27 -16.49
N LEU A 320 7.61 7.33 -15.19
CA LEU A 320 7.49 6.20 -14.28
C LEU A 320 6.03 5.81 -14.06
N LEU A 321 5.16 6.79 -13.84
CA LEU A 321 3.74 6.53 -13.63
C LEU A 321 3.10 5.98 -14.90
N LEU A 322 3.39 6.58 -16.05
CA LEU A 322 2.93 6.09 -17.36
C LEU A 322 3.44 4.68 -17.64
N PHE A 323 4.71 4.40 -17.33
CA PHE A 323 5.28 3.06 -17.47
C PHE A 323 4.60 2.05 -16.53
N LEU A 324 4.39 2.40 -15.27
CA LEU A 324 3.70 1.55 -14.30
C LEU A 324 2.26 1.28 -14.73
N GLN A 325 1.51 2.31 -15.16
CA GLN A 325 0.16 2.16 -15.68
C GLN A 325 0.13 1.27 -16.94
N ALA A 326 0.98 1.56 -17.93
CA ALA A 326 1.02 0.81 -19.18
C ALA A 326 1.45 -0.65 -18.98
N SER A 327 2.49 -0.88 -18.16
CA SER A 327 2.98 -2.23 -17.87
C SER A 327 1.97 -3.03 -17.07
N THR A 328 1.39 -2.49 -15.99
CA THR A 328 0.35 -3.20 -15.21
C THR A 328 -0.88 -3.51 -16.06
N MET A 329 -1.33 -2.59 -16.93
CA MET A 329 -2.41 -2.88 -17.88
C MET A 329 -2.03 -3.96 -18.90
N THR A 330 -0.80 -3.95 -19.40
CA THR A 330 -0.31 -4.97 -20.34
C THR A 330 -0.22 -6.34 -19.67
N TYR A 331 0.27 -6.42 -18.43
CA TYR A 331 0.29 -7.67 -17.67
C TYR A 331 -1.13 -8.16 -17.33
N ALA A 332 -2.04 -7.26 -16.97
CA ALA A 332 -3.44 -7.61 -16.71
C ALA A 332 -4.12 -8.21 -17.96
N THR A 333 -3.97 -7.54 -19.10
CA THR A 333 -4.57 -7.95 -20.37
C THR A 333 -3.96 -9.23 -20.91
N THR A 334 -2.63 -9.34 -20.95
CA THR A 334 -1.94 -10.56 -21.41
C THR A 334 -2.25 -11.76 -20.52
N ALA A 335 -2.33 -11.58 -19.20
CA ALA A 335 -2.72 -12.65 -18.28
C ALA A 335 -4.19 -13.05 -18.45
N CYS A 336 -5.11 -12.09 -18.66
CA CYS A 336 -6.50 -12.39 -19.02
C CYS A 336 -6.61 -13.21 -20.31
N VAL A 337 -5.88 -12.81 -21.37
CA VAL A 337 -5.86 -13.56 -22.63
C VAL A 337 -5.28 -14.95 -22.41
N ALA A 338 -4.21 -15.09 -21.63
CA ALA A 338 -3.65 -16.39 -21.27
C ALA A 338 -4.64 -17.25 -20.50
N VAL A 339 -5.41 -16.70 -19.55
CA VAL A 339 -6.50 -17.41 -18.86
C VAL A 339 -7.54 -17.91 -19.86
N ALA A 340 -8.03 -17.03 -20.74
CA ALA A 340 -9.07 -17.36 -21.71
C ALA A 340 -8.60 -18.43 -22.70
N LEU A 341 -7.38 -18.28 -23.24
CA LEU A 341 -6.76 -19.27 -24.11
C LEU A 341 -6.53 -20.59 -23.38
N ASN A 342 -6.11 -20.55 -22.11
CA ASN A 342 -5.93 -21.77 -21.32
C ASN A 342 -7.26 -22.52 -21.17
N GLN A 343 -8.36 -21.81 -20.86
CA GLN A 343 -9.69 -22.40 -20.76
C GLN A 343 -10.20 -22.97 -22.10
N VAL A 344 -9.99 -22.27 -23.21
CA VAL A 344 -10.48 -22.70 -24.52
C VAL A 344 -9.66 -23.87 -25.08
N LEU A 345 -8.33 -23.79 -25.02
CA LEU A 345 -7.45 -24.78 -25.64
C LEU A 345 -7.31 -26.07 -24.81
N TRP A 346 -7.32 -25.95 -23.48
CA TRP A 346 -7.00 -27.08 -22.59
C TRP A 346 -8.20 -27.71 -21.90
N SER A 347 -9.40 -27.15 -22.07
CA SER A 347 -10.64 -27.80 -21.59
C SER A 347 -10.86 -29.19 -22.21
N ASN A 348 -10.30 -29.45 -23.40
CA ASN A 348 -10.46 -30.71 -24.12
C ASN A 348 -9.27 -31.68 -23.98
N VAL A 349 -8.13 -31.25 -23.42
CA VAL A 349 -6.89 -32.05 -23.36
C VAL A 349 -6.66 -32.50 -21.92
N SER A 350 -7.39 -33.55 -21.50
CA SER A 350 -7.49 -34.02 -20.11
C SER A 350 -6.22 -34.66 -19.51
N ARG A 351 -5.12 -34.79 -20.26
CA ARG A 351 -3.96 -35.59 -19.80
C ARG A 351 -3.14 -34.97 -18.66
N ASN A 352 -3.17 -33.65 -18.46
CA ASN A 352 -2.41 -32.96 -17.39
C ASN A 352 -3.27 -31.94 -16.64
N ALA A 353 -4.40 -32.39 -16.08
CA ALA A 353 -5.38 -31.53 -15.41
C ALA A 353 -4.76 -30.66 -14.29
N SER A 354 -3.80 -31.19 -13.52
CA SER A 354 -3.17 -30.48 -12.40
C SER A 354 -2.33 -29.28 -12.85
N PHE A 355 -1.56 -29.42 -13.92
CA PHE A 355 -0.73 -28.33 -14.45
C PHE A 355 -1.59 -27.22 -15.06
N VAL A 356 -2.63 -27.59 -15.81
CA VAL A 356 -3.58 -26.63 -16.41
C VAL A 356 -4.31 -25.85 -15.32
N GLU A 357 -4.70 -26.52 -14.23
CA GLU A 357 -5.32 -25.87 -13.08
C GLU A 357 -4.37 -24.89 -12.38
N GLU A 358 -3.12 -25.30 -12.18
CA GLU A 358 -2.09 -24.46 -11.58
C GLU A 358 -1.81 -23.22 -12.45
N LEU A 359 -1.63 -23.40 -13.76
CA LEU A 359 -1.45 -22.29 -14.72
C LEU A 359 -2.64 -21.33 -14.72
N GLY A 360 -3.87 -21.84 -14.65
CA GLY A 360 -5.07 -21.02 -14.53
C GLY A 360 -5.10 -20.21 -13.22
N THR A 361 -4.59 -20.78 -12.13
CA THR A 361 -4.42 -20.07 -10.84
C THR A 361 -3.39 -18.95 -10.98
N TRP A 362 -2.31 -19.18 -11.72
CA TRP A 362 -1.26 -18.20 -11.90
C TRP A 362 -1.73 -17.03 -12.74
N ALA A 363 -2.27 -17.32 -13.92
CA ALA A 363 -2.71 -16.31 -14.86
C ALA A 363 -3.86 -15.46 -14.27
N SER A 364 -4.79 -16.07 -13.50
CA SER A 364 -5.81 -15.30 -12.79
C SER A 364 -5.21 -14.41 -11.69
N SER A 365 -4.24 -14.90 -10.91
CA SER A 365 -3.59 -14.10 -9.86
C SER A 365 -2.80 -12.92 -10.44
N ILE A 366 -2.01 -13.15 -11.49
CA ILE A 366 -1.25 -12.10 -12.19
C ILE A 366 -2.19 -11.05 -12.77
N SER A 367 -3.26 -11.50 -13.44
CA SER A 367 -4.26 -10.60 -14.02
C SER A 367 -4.88 -9.70 -12.95
N CYS A 368 -5.39 -10.31 -11.87
CA CYS A 368 -6.10 -9.57 -10.83
C CYS A 368 -5.19 -8.60 -10.07
N ILE A 369 -3.95 -9.00 -9.75
CA ILE A 369 -2.97 -8.12 -9.07
C ILE A 369 -2.57 -6.96 -9.99
N SER A 370 -2.32 -7.24 -11.26
CA SER A 370 -1.94 -6.21 -12.23
C SER A 370 -3.08 -5.23 -12.48
N PHE A 371 -4.32 -5.73 -12.60
CA PHE A 371 -5.52 -4.88 -12.71
C PHE A 371 -5.72 -4.05 -11.44
N PHE A 372 -5.58 -4.64 -10.25
CA PHE A 372 -5.67 -3.90 -8.99
C PHE A 372 -4.63 -2.78 -8.93
N GLY A 373 -3.37 -3.06 -9.28
CA GLY A 373 -2.33 -2.05 -9.39
C GLY A 373 -2.64 -0.96 -10.42
N ALA A 374 -3.10 -1.33 -11.61
CA ALA A 374 -3.49 -0.40 -12.67
C ALA A 374 -4.60 0.55 -12.22
N VAL A 375 -5.62 0.05 -11.51
CA VAL A 375 -6.71 0.87 -10.95
C VAL A 375 -6.17 1.86 -9.91
N HIS A 376 -5.28 1.45 -9.02
CA HIS A 376 -4.68 2.37 -8.02
C HIS A 376 -3.86 3.48 -8.69
N LEU A 377 -3.08 3.12 -9.72
CA LEU A 377 -2.25 4.07 -10.43
C LEU A 377 -3.04 5.00 -11.33
N ALA A 378 -4.10 4.51 -11.98
CA ALA A 378 -4.96 5.30 -12.87
C ALA A 378 -5.87 6.26 -12.09
N LEU A 379 -6.45 5.79 -10.99
CA LEU A 379 -7.30 6.60 -10.12
C LEU A 379 -6.53 7.35 -9.06
N ASN A 380 -5.23 7.08 -8.92
CA ASN A 380 -4.34 7.85 -8.06
C ASN A 380 -4.64 7.72 -6.55
N ILE A 381 -5.04 6.53 -6.13
CA ILE A 381 -5.51 6.22 -4.77
C ILE A 381 -4.28 5.95 -3.86
N PRO A 382 -4.19 6.56 -2.65
CA PRO A 382 -5.26 7.21 -1.90
C PRO A 382 -5.27 8.75 -1.92
N SER A 383 -4.50 9.46 -2.75
CA SER A 383 -4.51 10.95 -2.74
C SER A 383 -5.34 11.58 -3.85
N SER A 384 -6.22 10.81 -4.46
CA SER A 384 -7.14 11.26 -5.49
C SER A 384 -8.26 12.15 -4.92
N GLU A 385 -8.84 12.95 -5.81
CA GLU A 385 -10.04 13.74 -5.54
C GLU A 385 -11.27 12.86 -5.23
N GLY A 386 -12.32 13.48 -4.70
CA GLY A 386 -13.53 12.78 -4.23
C GLY A 386 -14.21 11.90 -5.29
N TRP A 387 -14.21 12.31 -6.57
CA TRP A 387 -14.88 11.56 -7.65
C TRP A 387 -14.22 10.21 -7.97
N ALA A 388 -12.92 10.07 -7.69
CA ALA A 388 -12.18 8.85 -7.98
C ALA A 388 -12.56 7.71 -7.03
N TRP A 389 -13.07 8.01 -5.83
CA TRP A 389 -13.42 7.01 -4.83
C TRP A 389 -14.68 6.19 -5.18
N PRO A 390 -15.80 6.81 -5.61
CA PRO A 390 -16.93 6.05 -6.16
C PRO A 390 -16.53 5.20 -7.36
N LEU A 391 -15.71 5.74 -8.27
CA LEU A 391 -15.24 5.00 -9.45
C LEU A 391 -14.35 3.82 -9.06
N TYR A 392 -13.46 4.01 -8.08
CA TYR A 392 -12.66 2.92 -7.50
C TYR A 392 -13.57 1.82 -6.94
N GLY A 393 -14.63 2.18 -6.21
CA GLY A 393 -15.64 1.25 -5.71
C GLY A 393 -16.27 0.39 -6.80
N ILE A 394 -16.62 1.00 -7.94
CA ILE A 394 -17.16 0.27 -9.09
C ILE A 394 -16.09 -0.64 -9.71
N LEU A 395 -14.86 -0.14 -9.88
CA LEU A 395 -13.78 -0.87 -10.55
C LEU A 395 -13.22 -2.05 -9.74
N ILE A 396 -13.44 -2.12 -8.43
CA ILE A 396 -13.05 -3.31 -7.65
C ILE A 396 -14.11 -4.43 -7.71
N LEU A 397 -15.38 -4.15 -8.06
CA LEU A 397 -16.44 -5.17 -8.15
C LEU A 397 -16.15 -6.30 -9.17
N PRO A 398 -15.54 -6.04 -10.34
CA PRO A 398 -15.10 -7.10 -11.26
C PRO A 398 -14.25 -8.18 -10.59
N GLN A 399 -13.48 -7.86 -9.53
CA GLN A 399 -12.71 -8.86 -8.80
C GLN A 399 -13.59 -9.92 -8.11
N ILE A 400 -14.78 -9.55 -7.63
CA ILE A 400 -15.75 -10.52 -7.09
C ILE A 400 -16.28 -11.40 -8.22
N ALA A 401 -16.67 -10.81 -9.35
CA ALA A 401 -17.15 -11.57 -10.49
C ALA A 401 -16.08 -12.56 -10.98
N PHE A 402 -14.83 -12.13 -11.10
CA PHE A 402 -13.69 -12.99 -11.42
C PHE A 402 -13.48 -14.08 -10.37
N ALA A 403 -13.57 -13.77 -9.07
CA ALA A 403 -13.47 -14.76 -8.00
C ALA A 403 -14.53 -15.86 -8.15
N LEU A 404 -15.78 -15.47 -8.40
CA LEU A 404 -16.93 -16.37 -8.52
C LEU A 404 -16.85 -17.22 -9.80
N LEU A 405 -16.51 -16.61 -10.94
CA LEU A 405 -16.41 -17.30 -12.23
C LEU A 405 -15.24 -18.28 -12.27
N MET A 406 -14.08 -17.87 -11.73
CA MET A 406 -12.85 -18.68 -11.77
C MET A 406 -12.73 -19.63 -10.57
N ARG A 407 -13.59 -19.49 -9.56
CA ARG A 407 -13.53 -20.18 -8.26
C ARG A 407 -12.16 -20.04 -7.57
N ARG A 408 -11.50 -18.89 -7.74
CA ARG A 408 -10.17 -18.61 -7.19
C ARG A 408 -10.25 -17.65 -6.00
N THR A 409 -9.32 -17.79 -5.06
CA THR A 409 -9.27 -17.00 -3.82
C THR A 409 -8.57 -15.65 -3.99
N THR A 410 -7.58 -15.55 -4.89
CA THR A 410 -6.80 -14.31 -5.10
C THR A 410 -7.67 -13.09 -5.46
N PRO A 411 -8.62 -13.17 -6.42
CA PRO A 411 -9.45 -12.02 -6.78
C PRO A 411 -10.33 -11.58 -5.59
N MET A 412 -10.83 -12.53 -4.80
CA MET A 412 -11.59 -12.22 -3.58
C MET A 412 -10.74 -11.50 -2.53
N ALA A 413 -9.49 -11.95 -2.32
CA ALA A 413 -8.56 -11.29 -1.41
C ALA A 413 -8.25 -9.84 -1.85
N LEU A 414 -8.09 -9.60 -3.15
CA LEU A 414 -7.87 -8.26 -3.71
C LEU A 414 -9.11 -7.37 -3.63
N PHE A 415 -10.31 -7.92 -3.87
CA PHE A 415 -11.55 -7.21 -3.62
C PHE A 415 -11.61 -6.72 -2.17
N ILE A 416 -11.27 -7.58 -1.22
CA ILE A 416 -11.28 -7.27 0.20
C ILE A 416 -10.24 -6.20 0.55
N ALA A 417 -9.03 -6.33 0.01
CA ALA A 417 -8.03 -5.27 0.14
C ALA A 417 -8.55 -3.93 -0.38
N GLY A 418 -9.23 -3.92 -1.54
CA GLY A 418 -9.84 -2.72 -2.10
C GLY A 418 -11.00 -2.18 -1.26
N ALA A 419 -11.85 -3.05 -0.72
CA ALA A 419 -12.93 -2.67 0.18
C ALA A 419 -12.39 -2.06 1.49
N LEU A 420 -11.27 -2.58 2.02
CA LEU A 420 -10.58 -2.01 3.17
C LEU A 420 -10.01 -0.62 2.85
N VAL A 421 -9.50 -0.40 1.64
CA VAL A 421 -9.02 0.93 1.19
C VAL A 421 -10.16 1.93 1.09
N LEU A 422 -11.31 1.56 0.51
CA LEU A 422 -12.52 2.39 0.47
C LEU A 422 -13.02 2.74 1.87
N LEU A 423 -13.05 1.73 2.72
CA LEU A 423 -13.49 1.87 4.08
C LEU A 423 -12.56 2.79 4.88
N TYR A 424 -11.25 2.63 4.74
CA TYR A 424 -10.26 3.53 5.33
C TYR A 424 -10.55 4.98 4.94
N LYS A 425 -10.84 5.24 3.67
CA LYS A 425 -11.23 6.57 3.20
C LYS A 425 -12.54 7.05 3.84
N ALA A 426 -13.56 6.21 3.89
CA ALA A 426 -14.83 6.56 4.53
C ALA A 426 -14.63 6.91 6.00
N ILE A 427 -13.79 6.16 6.73
CA ILE A 427 -13.40 6.44 8.12
C ILE A 427 -12.68 7.78 8.22
N LEU A 428 -11.69 8.05 7.35
CA LEU A 428 -10.97 9.33 7.35
C LEU A 428 -11.90 10.53 7.10
N GLU A 429 -12.86 10.41 6.18
CA GLU A 429 -13.78 11.50 5.88
C GLU A 429 -14.86 11.70 6.94
N THR A 430 -15.36 10.61 7.53
CA THR A 430 -16.38 10.67 8.59
C THR A 430 -15.82 11.13 9.93
N LEU A 431 -14.59 10.73 10.27
CA LEU A 431 -13.90 11.08 11.51
C LEU A 431 -12.97 12.30 11.36
N ASN A 432 -13.00 12.97 10.22
CA ASN A 432 -12.27 14.22 9.99
C ASN A 432 -12.65 15.26 11.07
N PRO A 433 -11.80 16.25 11.41
CA PRO A 433 -11.82 17.01 12.66
C PRO A 433 -13.01 17.98 12.82
N ARG A 434 -14.08 17.84 12.02
CA ARG A 434 -15.36 18.51 12.29
C ARG A 434 -15.89 18.23 13.69
N ILE A 435 -15.43 17.17 14.36
CA ILE A 435 -15.83 16.78 15.71
C ILE A 435 -14.95 17.44 16.82
N GLY A 436 -13.94 18.24 16.46
CA GLY A 436 -13.14 19.00 17.45
C GLY A 436 -12.28 18.14 18.39
N PHE A 437 -12.02 16.88 18.04
CA PHE A 437 -11.11 16.04 18.81
C PHE A 437 -9.64 16.43 18.58
N PRO A 438 -8.77 16.29 19.60
CA PRO A 438 -7.32 16.37 19.42
C PRO A 438 -6.84 15.41 18.32
N ALA A 439 -5.83 15.83 17.55
CA ALA A 439 -5.34 15.07 16.39
C ALA A 439 -4.93 13.62 16.76
N ASP A 440 -4.32 13.43 17.92
CA ASP A 440 -3.89 12.10 18.39
C ASP A 440 -5.07 11.19 18.75
N LEU A 441 -6.11 11.75 19.37
CA LEU A 441 -7.34 11.02 19.66
C LEU A 441 -8.10 10.67 18.37
N SER A 442 -8.16 11.60 17.40
CA SER A 442 -8.75 11.35 16.09
C SER A 442 -8.02 10.22 15.35
N ARG A 443 -6.68 10.23 15.34
CA ARG A 443 -5.88 9.14 14.76
C ARG A 443 -6.09 7.81 15.48
N ALA A 444 -6.09 7.81 16.81
CA ALA A 444 -6.34 6.60 17.60
C ALA A 444 -7.73 6.02 17.32
N LEU A 445 -8.75 6.88 17.19
CA LEU A 445 -10.12 6.48 16.88
C LEU A 445 -10.27 6.00 15.43
N GLN A 446 -9.60 6.64 14.47
CA GLN A 446 -9.51 6.18 13.08
C GLN A 446 -8.87 4.79 12.99
N LEU A 447 -7.73 4.58 13.67
CA LEU A 447 -7.08 3.27 13.77
C LEU A 447 -8.00 2.25 14.44
N GLY A 448 -8.63 2.60 15.57
CA GLY A 448 -9.55 1.73 16.29
C GLY A 448 -10.74 1.28 15.44
N VAL A 449 -11.39 2.21 14.73
CA VAL A 449 -12.49 1.90 13.81
C VAL A 449 -11.99 1.07 12.63
N PHE A 450 -10.81 1.39 12.07
CA PHE A 450 -10.22 0.62 10.99
C PHE A 450 -9.94 -0.84 11.41
N TYR A 451 -9.37 -1.06 12.60
CA TYR A 451 -9.14 -2.41 13.13
C TYR A 451 -10.45 -3.13 13.43
N ALA A 452 -11.43 -2.46 14.03
CA ALA A 452 -12.73 -3.07 14.34
C ALA A 452 -13.42 -3.57 13.06
N ILE A 453 -13.46 -2.74 12.02
CA ILE A 453 -14.09 -3.11 10.75
C ILE A 453 -13.22 -4.10 9.96
N GLY A 454 -11.89 -3.98 10.02
CA GLY A 454 -10.98 -5.03 9.53
C GLY A 454 -11.30 -6.39 10.16
N GLY A 455 -11.60 -6.40 11.47
CA GLY A 455 -12.12 -7.56 12.18
C GLY A 455 -13.47 -8.06 11.65
N ILE A 456 -14.42 -7.16 11.38
CA ILE A 456 -15.73 -7.51 10.79
C ILE A 456 -15.57 -8.11 9.38
N VAL A 457 -14.72 -7.53 8.54
CA VAL A 457 -14.42 -8.04 7.20
C VAL A 457 -13.79 -9.43 7.29
N LEU A 458 -12.92 -9.64 8.28
CA LEU A 458 -12.31 -10.94 8.54
C LEU A 458 -13.36 -11.95 9.03
N LEU A 459 -14.30 -11.55 9.90
CA LEU A 459 -15.45 -12.39 10.28
C LEU A 459 -16.35 -12.71 9.07
N PHE A 460 -16.62 -11.74 8.20
CA PHE A 460 -17.38 -11.96 6.97
C PHE A 460 -16.69 -12.96 6.05
N LEU A 461 -15.36 -12.88 5.94
CA LEU A 461 -14.54 -13.87 5.23
C LEU A 461 -14.69 -15.28 5.81
N LEU A 462 -14.69 -15.41 7.14
CA LEU A 462 -14.94 -16.69 7.80
C LEU A 462 -16.31 -17.23 7.41
N VAL A 463 -17.35 -16.41 7.50
CA VAL A 463 -18.73 -16.79 7.14
C VAL A 463 -18.84 -17.12 5.64
N TYR A 464 -18.21 -16.34 4.77
CA TYR A 464 -18.19 -16.59 3.32
C TYR A 464 -17.52 -17.93 3.01
N HIS A 465 -16.39 -18.23 3.65
CA HIS A 465 -15.70 -19.49 3.43
C HIS A 465 -16.53 -20.68 3.91
N ASP A 466 -17.16 -20.57 5.08
CA ASP A 466 -18.04 -21.62 5.62
C ASP A 466 -19.27 -21.86 4.73
N ASN A 467 -19.76 -20.82 4.03
CA ASN A 467 -20.92 -20.89 3.14
C ASN A 467 -20.55 -20.90 1.66
N LYS A 468 -19.28 -21.10 1.31
CA LYS A 468 -18.77 -20.93 -0.06
C LYS A 468 -19.53 -21.78 -1.06
N THR A 469 -19.73 -23.06 -0.77
CA THR A 469 -20.42 -24.01 -1.65
C THR A 469 -21.88 -23.62 -1.88
N PHE A 470 -22.56 -23.15 -0.84
CA PHE A 470 -23.94 -22.66 -0.93
C PHE A 470 -24.02 -21.39 -1.80
N LEU A 471 -23.14 -20.41 -1.56
CA LEU A 471 -23.10 -19.17 -2.33
C LEU A 471 -22.76 -19.43 -3.81
N GLU A 472 -21.78 -20.29 -4.08
CA GLU A 472 -21.44 -20.72 -5.44
C GLU A 472 -22.63 -21.40 -6.12
N ALA A 473 -23.37 -22.27 -5.40
CA ALA A 473 -24.55 -22.92 -5.93
C ALA A 473 -25.68 -21.93 -6.26
N VAL A 474 -25.91 -20.91 -5.41
CA VAL A 474 -26.90 -19.86 -5.65
C VAL A 474 -26.54 -19.03 -6.88
N VAL A 475 -25.29 -18.60 -7.00
CA VAL A 475 -24.80 -17.81 -8.14
C VAL A 475 -24.92 -18.62 -9.43
N HIS A 476 -24.46 -19.87 -9.43
CA HIS A 476 -24.60 -20.75 -10.60
C HIS A 476 -26.07 -20.98 -10.99
N ARG A 477 -26.97 -21.10 -10.02
CA ARG A 477 -28.41 -21.25 -10.29
C ARG A 477 -28.98 -20.01 -10.98
N HIS A 478 -28.55 -18.81 -10.61
CA HIS A 478 -28.99 -17.56 -11.25
C HIS A 478 -28.37 -17.38 -12.66
N LEU A 479 -27.10 -17.74 -12.83
CA LEU A 479 -26.43 -17.68 -14.14
C LEU A 479 -26.95 -18.75 -15.12
N ARG A 480 -27.33 -19.94 -14.65
CA ARG A 480 -27.96 -20.97 -15.52
C ARG A 480 -29.39 -20.63 -15.91
N ARG A 481 -30.18 -20.01 -15.00
CA ARG A 481 -31.56 -19.61 -15.30
C ARG A 481 -31.67 -18.57 -16.43
N SER A 482 -30.59 -17.87 -16.76
CA SER A 482 -30.54 -16.89 -17.84
C SER A 482 -30.18 -17.49 -19.21
N HIS A 483 -29.78 -18.77 -19.29
CA HIS A 483 -29.28 -19.40 -20.52
C HIS A 483 -30.12 -20.56 -21.05
N VAL A 484 -31.24 -20.89 -20.43
CA VAL A 484 -32.23 -21.79 -21.04
C VAL A 484 -33.23 -20.91 -21.77
N PRO A 485 -33.14 -20.72 -23.11
CA PRO A 485 -34.31 -20.28 -23.85
C PRO A 485 -35.40 -21.29 -23.54
N VAL A 486 -36.57 -20.79 -23.16
CA VAL A 486 -37.80 -21.58 -23.10
C VAL A 486 -38.13 -21.96 -24.53
N GLU A 487 -37.41 -22.92 -25.10
CA GLU A 487 -37.92 -23.69 -26.22
C GLU A 487 -39.07 -24.50 -25.65
N ALA A 488 -40.25 -24.17 -26.16
CA ALA A 488 -41.49 -24.83 -25.83
C ALA A 488 -41.29 -26.34 -25.91
N GLU A 489 -41.57 -26.98 -24.78
CA GLU A 489 -41.82 -28.39 -24.58
C GLU A 489 -42.68 -28.93 -25.74
N SER A 490 -42.03 -29.45 -26.78
CA SER A 490 -42.64 -30.37 -27.72
C SER A 490 -42.36 -31.77 -27.20
N ASP A 491 -43.42 -32.42 -26.70
CA ASP A 491 -43.48 -33.83 -26.33
C ASP A 491 -42.86 -34.72 -27.43
N GLU A 492 -41.61 -35.15 -27.25
CA GLU A 492 -41.09 -36.33 -27.92
C GLU A 492 -40.56 -37.32 -26.89
N LEU A 493 -41.19 -38.50 -26.90
CA LEU A 493 -40.83 -39.70 -26.14
C LEU A 493 -39.33 -40.01 -26.24
N VAL A 494 -38.61 -39.88 -25.13
CA VAL A 494 -37.26 -40.44 -25.01
C VAL A 494 -37.35 -41.89 -24.55
N VAL A 495 -36.99 -42.75 -25.49
CA VAL A 495 -36.62 -44.15 -25.31
C VAL A 495 -35.51 -44.26 -24.26
N SER A 496 -35.74 -45.11 -23.27
CA SER A 496 -34.82 -45.48 -22.20
C SER A 496 -33.44 -45.89 -22.72
N ALA A 497 -32.42 -45.08 -22.42
CA ALA A 497 -31.01 -45.45 -22.57
C ALA A 497 -30.58 -46.41 -21.43
N PRO A 498 -29.64 -47.33 -21.69
CA PRO A 498 -29.20 -48.31 -20.70
C PRO A 498 -28.40 -47.64 -19.59
N VAL A 499 -28.74 -48.02 -18.36
CA VAL A 499 -28.02 -47.67 -17.13
C VAL A 499 -26.61 -48.26 -17.24
N LEU A 500 -25.61 -47.40 -17.33
CA LEU A 500 -24.20 -47.78 -17.11
C LEU A 500 -24.01 -47.96 -15.60
N GLU A 501 -23.67 -49.18 -15.19
CA GLU A 501 -23.26 -49.50 -13.83
C GLU A 501 -22.02 -48.67 -13.47
N PRO A 502 -22.00 -47.99 -12.31
CA PRO A 502 -20.83 -47.24 -11.86
C PRO A 502 -19.66 -48.19 -11.55
N ASP A 503 -18.45 -47.75 -11.86
CA ASP A 503 -17.20 -48.49 -11.58
C ASP A 503 -17.11 -48.85 -10.09
N GLU A 504 -16.92 -50.14 -9.78
CA GLU A 504 -16.93 -50.74 -8.42
C GLU A 504 -15.94 -50.07 -7.43
N GLU A 505 -14.93 -49.36 -7.95
CA GLU A 505 -13.98 -48.60 -7.13
C GLU A 505 -14.61 -47.36 -6.48
N GLU A 506 -15.55 -46.66 -7.12
CA GLU A 506 -16.18 -45.46 -6.53
C GLU A 506 -17.17 -45.81 -5.41
N GLU A 507 -17.89 -46.94 -5.51
CA GLU A 507 -18.75 -47.42 -4.43
C GLU A 507 -17.95 -47.81 -3.18
N SER A 508 -16.77 -48.41 -3.38
CA SER A 508 -15.87 -48.80 -2.29
C SER A 508 -15.42 -47.61 -1.43
N TRP A 509 -15.10 -46.49 -2.06
CA TRP A 509 -14.69 -45.26 -1.36
C TRP A 509 -15.85 -44.56 -0.64
N LEU A 510 -17.05 -44.60 -1.22
CA LEU A 510 -18.26 -44.04 -0.60
C LEU A 510 -18.65 -44.80 0.67
N ILE A 511 -18.52 -46.13 0.68
CA ILE A 511 -18.76 -46.96 1.86
C ILE A 511 -17.76 -46.62 2.98
N LEU A 512 -16.49 -46.43 2.65
CA LEU A 512 -15.45 -46.06 3.64
C LEU A 512 -15.69 -44.68 4.27
N GLN A 513 -16.28 -43.73 3.54
CA GLN A 513 -16.59 -42.39 4.07
C GLN A 513 -17.77 -42.37 5.04
N GLN A 514 -18.66 -43.37 4.99
CA GLN A 514 -19.83 -43.45 5.86
C GLN A 514 -19.54 -44.16 7.19
N LEU A 515 -18.37 -44.78 7.35
CA LEU A 515 -18.01 -45.51 8.57
C LEU A 515 -17.67 -44.54 9.73
N PRO A 516 -18.20 -44.75 10.94
CA PRO A 516 -17.77 -44.06 12.15
C PRO A 516 -16.25 -44.20 12.38
N TRP A 517 -15.62 -43.15 12.91
CA TRP A 517 -14.16 -43.09 13.11
C TRP A 517 -13.56 -44.29 13.86
N GLN A 518 -14.32 -44.87 14.80
CA GLN A 518 -13.89 -46.06 15.55
C GLN A 518 -13.77 -47.32 14.66
N GLN A 519 -14.63 -47.46 13.65
CA GLN A 519 -14.59 -48.58 12.70
C GLN A 519 -13.46 -48.40 11.67
N LEU A 520 -13.19 -47.16 11.25
CA LEU A 520 -12.01 -46.85 10.42
C LEU A 520 -10.69 -47.18 11.13
N LEU A 521 -10.58 -46.89 12.43
CA LEU A 521 -9.41 -47.26 13.23
C LEU A 521 -9.26 -48.78 13.40
N GLN A 522 -10.37 -49.52 13.55
CA GLN A 522 -10.34 -50.98 13.59
C GLN A 522 -9.94 -51.57 12.24
N LEU A 523 -10.46 -51.04 11.13
CA LEU A 523 -10.11 -51.46 9.78
C LEU A 523 -8.61 -51.22 9.51
N HIS A 524 -8.08 -50.06 9.88
CA HIS A 524 -6.66 -49.76 9.73
C HIS A 524 -5.78 -50.70 10.58
N ARG A 525 -6.19 -50.99 11.82
CA ARG A 525 -5.48 -51.99 12.66
C ARG A 525 -5.53 -53.37 12.02
N HIS A 526 -6.64 -53.76 11.41
CA HIS A 526 -6.74 -55.04 10.73
C HIS A 526 -5.83 -55.10 9.49
N LEU A 527 -5.85 -54.07 8.66
CA LEU A 527 -5.01 -53.99 7.45
C LEU A 527 -3.51 -53.89 7.78
N SER A 528 -3.14 -53.25 8.87
CA SER A 528 -1.74 -53.18 9.33
C SER A 528 -1.28 -54.44 10.07
N SER A 529 -2.21 -55.25 10.57
CA SER A 529 -1.93 -56.57 11.15
C SER A 529 -1.97 -57.72 10.15
N ALA A 530 -2.41 -57.45 8.91
CA ALA A 530 -2.42 -58.46 7.87
C ALA A 530 -0.96 -58.85 7.61
N PRO A 531 -0.59 -60.14 7.73
CA PRO A 531 0.75 -60.59 7.39
C PRO A 531 1.03 -60.16 5.94
N GLU A 532 2.20 -59.57 5.70
CA GLU A 532 2.66 -59.25 4.35
C GLU A 532 2.43 -60.51 3.51
N MET A 533 1.50 -60.45 2.55
CA MET A 533 1.35 -61.53 1.59
C MET A 533 2.67 -61.60 0.84
N GLU A 534 3.46 -62.58 1.24
CA GLU A 534 4.68 -63.03 0.61
C GLU A 534 4.39 -63.04 -0.89
N LYS A 535 5.05 -62.13 -1.61
CA LYS A 535 4.92 -62.03 -3.05
C LYS A 535 5.24 -63.42 -3.59
N ALA A 536 4.22 -64.10 -4.12
CA ALA A 536 4.43 -65.24 -4.98
C ALA A 536 5.31 -64.75 -6.12
N GLU A 537 6.60 -65.10 -6.06
CA GLU A 537 7.49 -65.05 -7.20
C GLU A 537 6.98 -66.11 -8.16
N ASP A 538 6.17 -65.67 -9.13
CA ASP A 538 5.93 -66.40 -10.36
C ASP A 538 7.26 -66.43 -11.13
N GLU A 539 8.04 -67.50 -10.92
CA GLU A 539 9.05 -67.97 -11.86
C GLU A 539 8.34 -68.64 -13.05
N GLU A 540 7.93 -67.82 -14.02
CA GLU A 540 7.86 -68.15 -15.46
C GLU A 540 9.06 -67.41 -16.10
N ASP A 541 9.91 -67.95 -16.97
CA ASP A 541 9.90 -69.15 -17.80
C ASP A 541 11.29 -69.33 -18.46
N CYS A 542 11.50 -70.47 -19.10
CA CYS A 542 12.27 -70.76 -20.33
C CYS A 542 13.39 -69.82 -20.84
#